data_AF-A0A832ZID3-F1
#
_entry.id   AF-A0A832ZID3-F1
#
_cell.length_a   1.000
_cell.length_b   1.000
_cell.length_c   1.000
_cell.angle_alpha   90.00
_cell.angle_beta   90.00
_cell.angle_gamma   90.00
#
_symmetry.space_group_name_H-M   'P 1'
#
loop_
_entity.id
_entity.type
_entity.pdbx_description
1 polymer ?
#
loop_
_entity_poly.entity_id
_entity_poly.type
_entity_poly.pdbx_seq_one_letter_code
_entity_poly.pdbx_strand_id
1 'polypeptide(L)'
;MEIKIEILRPVNPAGISFIRYVYGAVAARNRKIIENYKREFTKLTTRFGYRIEEVIGSGKMITGKIVLETEEDGKPIKIYSKEIEIWEPIKKVNEKIEVTL
;
A
#
# COMPACT_ATOMS: atom_id res chain seq x y z
N MET A 1 14.52 3.20 12.61
CA MET A 1 13.85 1.88 12.77
C MET A 1 13.22 1.43 11.46
N GLU A 2 13.07 0.13 11.24
CA GLU A 2 12.39 -0.43 10.05
C GLU A 2 11.07 -1.10 10.43
N ILE A 3 10.01 -0.78 9.68
CA ILE A 3 8.70 -1.42 9.78
C ILE A 3 8.43 -2.18 8.49
N LYS A 4 8.47 -3.52 8.58
CA LYS A 4 8.18 -4.42 7.46
C LYS A 4 6.67 -4.58 7.32
N ILE A 5 6.16 -4.42 6.11
CA ILE A 5 4.73 -4.47 5.80
C ILE A 5 4.55 -5.44 4.64
N GLU A 6 3.62 -6.38 4.80
CA GLU A 6 3.29 -7.36 3.77
C GLU A 6 1.88 -7.10 3.27
N ILE A 7 1.77 -6.85 1.97
CA ILE A 7 0.53 -6.62 1.23
C ILE A 7 0.02 -7.97 0.75
N LEU A 8 -0.87 -8.57 1.53
CA LEU A 8 -1.35 -9.94 1.32
C LEU A 8 -2.48 -10.05 0.29
N ARG A 9 -3.20 -8.95 0.05
CA ARG A 9 -4.30 -8.90 -0.91
C ARG A 9 -3.97 -7.95 -2.04
N PRO A 10 -4.36 -8.26 -3.29
CA PRO A 10 -4.18 -7.35 -4.39
C PRO A 10 -4.82 -5.99 -4.08
N VAL A 11 -4.05 -4.92 -4.26
CA VAL A 11 -4.52 -3.53 -4.13
C VAL A 11 -3.97 -2.67 -5.26
N ASN A 12 -4.75 -1.73 -5.75
CA ASN A 12 -4.23 -0.69 -6.65
C ASN A 12 -3.33 0.25 -5.83
N PRO A 13 -2.03 0.41 -6.17
CA PRO A 13 -1.09 1.23 -5.41
C PRO A 13 -1.41 2.73 -5.42
N ALA A 14 -2.08 3.24 -6.45
CA ALA A 14 -2.57 4.62 -6.51
C ALA A 14 -3.95 4.80 -5.82
N GLY A 15 -4.59 3.71 -5.40
CA GLY A 15 -5.90 3.73 -4.78
C GLY A 15 -5.90 3.94 -3.27
N ILE A 16 -7.02 4.44 -2.74
CA ILE A 16 -7.22 4.62 -1.29
C ILE A 16 -7.07 3.31 -0.49
N SER A 17 -7.35 2.16 -1.12
CA SER A 17 -7.19 0.85 -0.49
C SER A 17 -5.74 0.55 -0.13
N PHE A 18 -4.78 0.92 -0.99
CA PHE A 18 -3.36 0.77 -0.69
C PHE A 18 -2.97 1.64 0.51
N ILE A 19 -3.36 2.92 0.50
CA ILE A 19 -3.08 3.83 1.61
C ILE A 19 -3.64 3.27 2.92
N ARG A 20 -4.92 2.86 2.94
CA ARG A 20 -5.58 2.27 4.12
C ARG A 20 -4.88 1.00 4.60
N TYR A 21 -4.42 0.15 3.68
CA TYR A 21 -3.72 -1.07 4.02
C TYR A 21 -2.38 -0.77 4.73
N VAL A 22 -1.57 0.10 4.13
CA VAL A 22 -0.27 0.51 4.71
C VAL A 22 -0.51 1.20 6.06
N TYR A 23 -1.54 2.04 6.17
CA TYR A 23 -1.97 2.67 7.42
C TYR A 23 -2.27 1.65 8.52
N GLY A 24 -3.10 0.65 8.22
CA GLY A 24 -3.45 -0.39 9.18
C GLY A 24 -2.22 -1.17 9.64
N ALA A 25 -1.34 -1.53 8.70
CA ALA A 25 -0.12 -2.27 9.01
C ALA A 25 0.86 -1.47 9.87
N VAL A 26 1.01 -0.17 9.63
CA VAL A 26 1.87 0.72 10.44
C VAL A 26 1.25 0.96 11.80
N ALA A 27 -0.04 1.28 11.87
CA ALA A 27 -0.74 1.55 13.13
C ALA A 27 -0.71 0.34 14.09
N ALA A 28 -0.79 -0.87 13.55
CA ALA A 28 -0.71 -2.11 14.34
C ALA A 28 0.69 -2.34 14.95
N ARG A 29 1.75 -1.80 14.34
CA ARG A 29 3.14 -1.97 14.80
C ARG A 29 3.62 -0.79 15.64
N ASN A 30 3.30 0.43 15.24
CA ASN A 30 3.62 1.64 15.98
C ASN A 30 2.61 2.75 15.64
N ARG A 31 1.57 2.84 16.47
CA ARG A 31 0.48 3.82 16.33
C ARG A 31 0.95 5.28 16.44
N LYS A 32 2.02 5.55 17.20
CA LYS A 32 2.55 6.90 17.41
C LYS A 32 2.98 7.57 16.11
N ILE A 33 3.41 6.80 15.12
CA ILE A 33 3.77 7.32 13.78
C ILE A 33 2.56 8.02 13.15
N ILE A 34 1.38 7.40 13.27
CA ILE A 34 0.15 7.94 12.70
C ILE A 34 -0.35 9.13 13.51
N GLU A 35 -0.20 9.09 14.83
CA GLU A 35 -0.67 10.16 15.73
C GLU A 35 0.19 11.42 15.59
N ASN A 36 1.51 11.27 15.50
CA ASN A 36 2.46 12.39 15.50
C ASN A 36 2.84 12.88 14.10
N TYR A 37 2.88 11.98 13.10
CA TYR A 37 3.40 12.26 11.75
C TYR A 37 2.42 11.91 10.64
N LYS A 38 1.10 12.01 10.91
CA LYS A 38 0.03 11.67 9.96
C LYS A 38 0.24 12.27 8.58
N ARG A 39 0.61 13.55 8.52
CA ARG A 39 0.72 14.31 7.25
C ARG A 39 1.89 13.82 6.41
N GLU A 40 3.06 13.68 7.03
CA GLU A 40 4.30 13.21 6.44
C GLU A 40 4.13 11.77 5.96
N PHE A 41 3.57 10.90 6.81
CA PHE A 41 3.32 9.51 6.49
C PHE A 41 2.34 9.36 5.32
N THR A 42 1.25 10.13 5.30
CA THR A 42 0.32 10.14 4.16
C THR A 42 1.03 10.55 2.88
N LYS A 43 1.75 11.68 2.91
CA LYS A 43 2.45 12.22 1.75
C LYS A 43 3.47 11.21 1.20
N LEU A 44 4.23 10.56 2.08
CA LEU A 44 5.22 9.57 1.70
C LEU A 44 4.56 8.32 1.10
N THR A 45 3.53 7.79 1.75
CA THR A 45 2.80 6.60 1.28
C THR A 45 2.12 6.84 -0.07
N THR A 46 1.48 8.00 -0.25
CA THR A 46 0.85 8.39 -1.52
C THR A 46 1.88 8.51 -2.64
N ARG A 47 3.01 9.20 -2.39
CA ARG A 47 4.09 9.33 -3.38
C ARG A 47 4.67 7.97 -3.76
N PHE A 48 4.82 7.07 -2.80
CA PHE A 48 5.28 5.72 -3.07
C PHE A 48 4.29 4.92 -3.91
N GLY A 49 2.99 5.01 -3.61
CA GLY A 49 1.93 4.41 -4.43
C GLY A 49 2.00 4.87 -5.89
N TYR A 50 2.11 6.18 -6.12
CA TYR A 50 2.30 6.73 -7.47
C TYR A 50 3.59 6.29 -8.12
N ARG A 51 4.70 6.24 -7.37
CA ARG A 51 5.98 5.76 -7.91
C ARG A 51 5.92 4.29 -8.32
N ILE A 52 5.17 3.46 -7.61
CA ILE A 52 4.92 2.08 -8.04
C ILE A 52 4.11 2.08 -9.34
N GLU A 53 3.03 2.86 -9.42
CA GLU A 53 2.20 2.96 -10.63
C GLU A 53 3.00 3.43 -11.85
N GLU A 54 3.90 4.40 -11.70
CA GLU A 54 4.81 4.85 -12.76
C GLU A 54 5.70 3.72 -13.29
N VAL A 55 6.10 2.78 -12.44
CA VAL A 55 6.98 1.66 -12.83
C VAL A 55 6.18 0.52 -13.46
N ILE A 56 5.01 0.17 -12.90
CA ILE A 56 4.27 -1.02 -13.34
C ILE A 56 3.20 -0.73 -14.39
N GLY A 57 2.77 0.52 -14.53
CA GLY A 57 1.65 0.95 -15.36
C GLY A 57 0.34 1.09 -14.58
N SER A 58 -0.56 1.94 -15.10
CA SER A 58 -1.83 2.25 -14.45
C SER A 58 -2.83 1.10 -14.45
N GLY A 59 -3.73 1.10 -13.48
CA GLY A 59 -4.84 0.14 -13.39
C GLY A 59 -4.43 -1.27 -12.94
N LYS A 60 -3.16 -1.50 -12.60
CA LYS A 60 -2.66 -2.77 -12.08
C LYS A 60 -2.86 -2.87 -10.58
N MET A 61 -2.93 -4.11 -10.07
CA MET A 61 -2.98 -4.38 -8.64
C MET A 61 -1.67 -5.02 -8.20
N ILE A 62 -1.31 -4.86 -6.92
CA ILE A 62 -0.07 -5.40 -6.35
C ILE A 62 -0.31 -6.17 -5.06
N THR A 63 0.54 -7.17 -4.83
CA THR A 63 0.90 -7.73 -3.51
C THR A 63 2.40 -7.57 -3.32
N GLY A 64 2.90 -7.88 -2.12
CA GLY A 64 4.35 -7.94 -1.88
C GLY A 64 4.79 -7.35 -0.56
N LYS A 65 6.10 -7.09 -0.44
CA LYS A 65 6.74 -6.68 0.81
C LYS A 65 7.33 -5.28 0.66
N ILE A 66 6.92 -4.38 1.54
CA ILE A 66 7.42 -3.01 1.60
C ILE A 66 8.00 -2.73 2.99
N VAL A 67 8.90 -1.76 3.06
CA VAL A 67 9.55 -1.34 4.31
C VAL A 67 9.41 0.16 4.45
N LEU A 68 8.93 0.59 5.63
CA LEU A 68 8.96 1.97 6.08
C LEU A 68 10.13 2.16 7.03
N GLU A 69 11.04 3.07 6.70
CA GLU A 69 12.11 3.55 7.57
C GLU A 69 11.66 4.80 8.32
N THR A 70 11.91 4.82 9.62
CA THR A 70 11.65 5.98 10.49
C THR A 70 12.88 6.40 11.29
N GLU A 71 12.91 7.64 11.75
CA GLU A 71 13.80 8.10 12.83
C GLU A 71 13.40 7.41 14.15
N GLU A 72 14.18 7.62 15.21
CA GLU A 72 13.93 7.06 16.55
C GLU A 72 12.63 7.60 17.17
N ASP A 73 12.28 8.85 16.87
CA ASP A 73 11.05 9.51 17.31
C ASP A 73 9.79 9.01 16.55
N GLY A 74 9.97 8.20 15.50
CA GLY A 74 8.90 7.68 14.65
C GLY A 74 8.63 8.49 13.38
N LYS A 75 9.37 9.56 13.11
CA LYS A 75 9.20 10.35 11.89
C LYS A 75 9.52 9.51 10.65
N PRO A 76 8.61 9.42 9.66
CA PRO A 76 8.84 8.63 8.46
C PRO A 76 9.88 9.30 7.54
N ILE A 77 10.92 8.55 7.17
CA ILE A 77 12.03 9.04 6.33
C ILE A 77 11.86 8.55 4.89
N LYS A 78 11.62 7.24 4.73
CA LYS A 78 11.68 6.56 3.44
C LYS A 78 10.76 5.35 3.45
N ILE A 79 10.21 5.04 2.29
CA ILE A 79 9.48 3.80 2.06
C ILE A 79 9.99 3.19 0.75
N TYR A 80 10.18 1.87 0.74
CA TYR A 80 10.65 1.16 -0.44
C TYR A 80 10.09 -0.27 -0.49
N SER A 81 10.01 -0.85 -1.68
CA SER A 81 9.64 -2.25 -1.86
C SER A 81 10.88 -3.14 -1.78
N LYS A 82 10.71 -4.31 -1.15
CA LYS A 82 11.63 -5.44 -1.29
C LYS A 82 11.18 -6.40 -2.38
N GLU A 83 9.87 -6.55 -2.53
CA GLU A 83 9.25 -7.46 -3.48
C GLU A 83 7.87 -6.90 -3.86
N ILE A 84 7.54 -6.94 -5.14
CA ILE A 84 6.22 -6.58 -5.67
C ILE A 84 5.82 -7.66 -6.67
N GLU A 85 4.64 -8.23 -6.48
CA GLU A 85 3.97 -9.07 -7.46
C GLU A 85 2.84 -8.26 -8.11
N ILE A 86 2.74 -8.37 -9.43
CA ILE A 86 1.78 -7.61 -10.22
C ILE A 86 0.63 -8.53 -10.61
N TRP A 87 -0.59 -8.07 -10.35
CA TRP A 87 -1.83 -8.76 -10.69
C TRP A 87 -2.51 -8.03 -11.84
N GLU A 88 -2.77 -8.78 -12.91
CA GLU A 88 -3.46 -8.30 -14.10
C GLU A 88 -4.78 -9.05 -14.30
N PRO A 89 -5.83 -8.36 -14.79
CA PRO A 89 -7.09 -9.02 -15.11
C PRO A 89 -6.89 -10.00 -16.28
N ILE A 90 -7.20 -11.28 -16.06
CA ILE A 90 -7.11 -12.32 -17.10
C ILE A 90 -8.32 -12.35 -18.04
N LYS A 91 -9.49 -11.92 -17.55
CA LYS A 91 -10.75 -11.93 -18.28
C LYS A 91 -11.68 -10.87 -17.72
N LYS A 92 -12.44 -10.22 -18.60
CA LYS A 92 -13.58 -9.38 -18.25
C LYS A 92 -14.86 -10.17 -18.52
N VAL A 93 -15.75 -10.25 -17.53
CA VAL A 93 -17.08 -10.86 -17.67
C VAL A 93 -18.10 -9.74 -17.75
N ASN A 94 -18.86 -9.68 -18.86
CA ASN A 94 -19.92 -8.70 -19.08
C ASN A 94 -21.32 -9.32 -18.97
N GLU A 95 -21.42 -10.50 -18.34
CA GLU A 95 -22.67 -11.23 -18.14
C GLU A 95 -23.28 -10.88 -16.77
N LYS A 96 -24.62 -10.89 -16.69
CA LYS A 96 -25.33 -10.67 -15.42
C LYS A 96 -25.14 -11.92 -14.54
N ILE A 97 -24.45 -11.77 -13.41
CA ILE A 97 -24.30 -12.80 -12.38
C ILE A 97 -25.29 -12.47 -11.26
N GLU A 98 -26.29 -13.31 -11.04
CA GLU A 98 -27.30 -13.14 -9.99
C GLU A 98 -27.51 -14.43 -9.19
N VAL A 99 -27.90 -14.29 -7.93
CA VAL A 99 -28.27 -15.41 -7.06
C VAL A 99 -29.62 -15.09 -6.42
N THR A 100 -30.47 -16.10 -6.31
CA THR A 100 -31.75 -16.02 -5.57
C THR A 100 -31.66 -16.97 -4.39
N LEU A 101 -32.15 -16.53 -3.22
CA LEU A 101 -32.19 -17.32 -1.99
C LEU A 101 -33.27 -18.39 -2.04
#